data_AF-A0A921ZFZ7-F1
#
_entry.id   AF-A0A921ZFZ7-F1
#
_cell.length_a   1.000
_cell.length_b   1.000
_cell.length_c   1.000
_cell.angle_alpha   90.00
_cell.angle_beta   90.00
_cell.angle_gamma   90.00
#
_symmetry.space_group_name_H-M   'P 1'
#
loop_
_entity.id
_entity.type
_entity.pdbx_description
1 polymer ?
#
loop_
_entity_poly.entity_id
_entity_poly.type
_entity_poly.pdbx_seq_one_letter_code
_entity_poly.pdbx_strand_id
1 'polypeptide(L)'
;MKCLYRVKKEYRRPKWADNVFAFQQMDRNQLKYLSQMYSADYVYGHTLITLITPPITLMNYLFQRFKNAKGEVVQAKLTSLRDSVLNQFDVVVNCTGMGARELVPDYSVYPIRGQVAKVNAPWIMECIVDEDGGNYIIPNAQACVLGGTHQEHNYNINVDDKDTEFILKGCQKMVHSLGVGLYFFPISCRHRYAQNREGNGF
;
A
#
# COMPACT_ATOMS: atom_id res chain seq x y z
N MET A 1 2.26 -13.60 -8.61
CA MET A 1 2.14 -13.21 -7.18
C MET A 1 1.99 -14.48 -6.36
N LYS A 2 2.84 -14.65 -5.36
CA LYS A 2 2.83 -15.78 -4.42
C LYS A 2 2.33 -15.26 -3.07
N CYS A 3 1.24 -15.82 -2.55
CA CYS A 3 0.74 -15.53 -1.21
C CYS A 3 0.96 -16.76 -0.35
N LEU A 4 1.74 -16.62 0.72
CA LEU A 4 2.27 -17.71 1.54
C LEU A 4 1.85 -17.53 2.99
N TYR A 5 1.53 -18.65 3.64
CA TYR A 5 1.02 -18.68 5.00
C TYR A 5 1.78 -19.73 5.82
N ARG A 6 2.11 -19.37 7.06
CA ARG A 6 2.83 -20.15 8.05
C ARG A 6 1.89 -20.81 9.07
N VAL A 7 0.68 -20.25 9.28
CA VAL A 7 -0.25 -20.73 10.31
C VAL A 7 -1.30 -21.68 9.73
N LYS A 8 -1.33 -22.93 10.20
CA LYS A 8 -2.29 -23.93 9.68
C LYS A 8 -3.73 -23.58 10.07
N LYS A 9 -4.59 -23.38 9.08
CA LYS A 9 -6.04 -23.18 9.22
C LYS A 9 -6.81 -23.83 8.07
N GLU A 10 -8.13 -23.83 8.15
CA GLU A 10 -8.96 -24.25 7.02
C GLU A 10 -8.90 -23.16 5.93
N TYR A 11 -8.23 -23.47 4.83
CA TYR A 11 -8.14 -22.56 3.69
C TYR A 11 -9.17 -22.95 2.64
N ARG A 12 -10.09 -22.03 2.37
CA ARG A 12 -11.06 -22.16 1.28
C ARG A 12 -10.58 -21.35 0.09
N ARG A 13 -10.93 -21.80 -1.12
CA ARG A 13 -10.73 -21.02 -2.34
C ARG A 13 -11.39 -19.64 -2.15
N PRO A 14 -10.66 -18.53 -2.28
CA PRO A 14 -11.23 -17.20 -2.13
C PRO A 14 -12.29 -16.92 -3.18
N LYS A 15 -13.35 -16.18 -2.81
CA LYS A 15 -14.43 -15.80 -3.75
C LYS A 15 -13.93 -14.96 -4.94
N TRP A 16 -12.81 -14.26 -4.78
CA TRP A 16 -12.19 -13.44 -5.82
C TRP A 16 -11.26 -14.24 -6.75
N ALA A 17 -11.04 -15.54 -6.52
CA ALA A 17 -10.09 -16.35 -7.28
C ALA A 17 -10.39 -16.41 -8.78
N ASP A 18 -11.66 -16.23 -9.17
CA ASP A 18 -12.09 -16.25 -10.57
C ASP A 18 -11.94 -14.88 -11.25
N ASN A 19 -11.63 -13.82 -10.48
CA ASN A 19 -11.36 -12.47 -10.99
C ASN A 19 -9.86 -12.23 -11.29
N VAL A 20 -9.01 -13.21 -11.03
CA VAL A 20 -7.56 -13.15 -11.27
C VAL A 20 -7.14 -14.24 -12.24
N PHE A 21 -6.00 -14.04 -12.89
CA PHE A 21 -5.51 -14.99 -13.88
C PHE A 21 -4.73 -16.12 -13.21
N ALA A 22 -4.86 -17.34 -13.73
CA ALA A 22 -4.07 -18.51 -13.34
C ALA A 22 -4.00 -18.76 -11.82
N PHE A 23 -5.09 -18.55 -11.09
CA PHE A 23 -5.15 -18.87 -9.66
C PHE A 23 -4.92 -20.36 -9.44
N GLN A 24 -3.90 -20.72 -8.68
CA GLN A 24 -3.59 -22.09 -8.31
C GLN A 24 -3.16 -22.18 -6.86
N GLN A 25 -3.68 -23.17 -6.15
CA GLN A 25 -3.16 -23.55 -4.84
C GLN A 25 -1.82 -24.28 -5.03
N MET A 26 -0.85 -24.00 -4.17
CA MET A 26 0.46 -24.65 -4.20
C MET A 26 0.40 -26.08 -3.65
N ASP A 27 1.13 -26.99 -4.27
CA ASP A 27 1.32 -28.35 -3.77
C ASP A 27 2.40 -28.42 -2.67
N ARG A 28 2.53 -29.61 -2.06
CA ARG A 28 3.48 -29.84 -0.95
C ARG A 28 4.94 -29.65 -1.37
N ASN A 29 5.30 -29.98 -2.60
CA ASN A 29 6.67 -29.85 -3.09
C ASN A 29 7.03 -28.39 -3.31
N GLN A 30 6.11 -27.61 -3.90
CA GLN A 30 6.23 -26.16 -4.06
C GLN A 30 6.36 -25.47 -2.71
N LEU A 31 5.51 -25.81 -1.73
CA LEU A 31 5.58 -25.25 -0.38
C LEU A 31 6.90 -25.61 0.32
N LYS A 32 7.35 -26.86 0.23
CA LYS A 32 8.64 -27.29 0.79
C LYS A 32 9.81 -26.51 0.16
N TYR A 33 9.80 -26.36 -1.16
CA TYR A 33 10.83 -25.60 -1.87
C TYR A 33 10.86 -24.13 -1.43
N LEU A 34 9.70 -23.45 -1.41
CA LEU A 34 9.63 -22.05 -0.99
C LEU A 34 9.96 -21.86 0.50
N SER A 35 9.61 -22.83 1.33
CA SER A 35 9.97 -22.80 2.76
C SER A 35 11.47 -22.83 2.97
N GLN A 36 12.17 -23.68 2.22
CA GLN A 36 13.64 -23.73 2.21
C GLN A 36 14.24 -22.45 1.62
N MET A 37 13.69 -21.97 0.50
CA MET A 37 14.20 -20.79 -0.20
C MET A 37 14.10 -19.52 0.64
N TYR A 38 12.99 -19.34 1.36
CA TYR A 38 12.69 -18.12 2.13
C TYR A 38 12.96 -18.27 3.63
N SER A 39 13.55 -19.40 4.05
CA SER A 39 13.88 -19.71 5.45
C SER A 39 12.70 -19.52 6.41
N ALA A 40 11.51 -20.00 6.02
CA ALA A 40 10.26 -19.90 6.77
C ALA A 40 9.39 -21.14 6.53
N ASP A 41 8.65 -21.60 7.53
CA ASP A 41 7.81 -22.80 7.39
C ASP A 41 6.43 -22.45 6.82
N TYR A 42 6.24 -22.59 5.51
CA TYR A 42 4.94 -22.36 4.87
C TYR A 42 4.11 -23.64 4.82
N VAL A 43 2.90 -23.55 5.36
CA VAL A 43 1.94 -24.65 5.44
C VAL A 43 0.85 -24.57 4.37
N TYR A 44 0.68 -23.39 3.78
CA TYR A 44 -0.27 -23.15 2.70
C TYR A 44 0.19 -21.99 1.82
N GLY A 45 -0.24 -21.99 0.57
CA GLY A 45 0.05 -20.91 -0.35
C GLY A 45 -0.73 -21.04 -1.64
N HIS A 46 -0.85 -19.93 -2.35
CA HIS A 46 -1.42 -19.89 -3.68
C HIS A 46 -0.64 -18.91 -4.57
N THR A 47 -0.67 -19.18 -5.86
CA THR A 47 -0.12 -18.33 -6.90
C THR A 47 -1.23 -17.79 -7.78
N LEU A 48 -1.03 -16.57 -8.28
CA LEU A 48 -1.94 -15.91 -9.21
C LEU A 48 -1.17 -14.91 -10.08
N ILE A 49 -1.72 -14.59 -11.23
CA ILE A 49 -1.27 -13.50 -12.10
C ILE A 49 -2.27 -12.35 -11.95
N THR A 50 -1.76 -11.15 -11.68
CA THR A 50 -2.55 -9.93 -11.47
C THR A 50 -1.86 -8.73 -12.09
N LEU A 51 -2.54 -7.59 -12.09
CA LEU A 51 -2.05 -6.33 -12.62
C LEU A 51 -1.54 -5.45 -11.48
N ILE A 52 -0.38 -4.83 -11.70
CA ILE A 52 0.16 -3.80 -10.82
C ILE A 52 -0.12 -2.46 -11.46
N THR A 53 -0.76 -1.57 -10.71
CA THR A 53 -1.08 -0.22 -11.18
C THR A 53 -0.23 0.79 -10.41
N PRO A 54 0.78 1.43 -11.04
CA PRO A 54 1.58 2.46 -10.38
C PRO A 54 0.68 3.65 -10.03
N PRO A 55 0.49 3.98 -8.72
CA PRO A 55 -0.52 4.96 -8.32
C PRO A 55 -0.27 6.35 -8.90
N ILE A 56 0.99 6.80 -8.96
CA ILE A 56 1.35 8.12 -9.48
C ILE A 56 0.97 8.23 -10.96
N THR A 57 1.31 7.23 -11.77
CA THR A 57 0.99 7.20 -13.20
C THR A 57 -0.52 7.15 -13.43
N LEU A 58 -1.24 6.28 -12.72
CA LEU A 58 -2.69 6.20 -12.84
C LEU A 58 -3.35 7.51 -12.42
N MET A 59 -2.93 8.11 -11.30
CA MET A 59 -3.55 9.35 -10.83
C MET A 59 -3.30 10.51 -11.78
N ASN A 60 -2.10 10.62 -12.35
CA ASN A 60 -1.83 11.63 -13.37
C ASN A 60 -2.72 11.42 -14.61
N TYR A 61 -2.90 10.17 -15.06
CA TYR A 61 -3.77 9.85 -16.18
C TYR A 61 -5.24 10.22 -15.89
N LEU A 62 -5.77 9.84 -14.73
CA LEU A 62 -7.15 10.16 -14.35
C LEU A 62 -7.36 11.67 -14.17
N PHE A 63 -6.38 12.37 -13.59
CA PHE A 63 -6.41 13.82 -13.46
C PHE A 63 -6.46 14.52 -14.82
N GLN A 64 -5.64 14.09 -15.78
CA GLN A 64 -5.68 14.65 -17.14
C GLN A 64 -7.00 14.34 -17.85
N ARG A 65 -7.57 13.15 -17.67
CA ARG A 65 -8.90 12.83 -18.20
C ARG A 65 -9.98 13.75 -17.63
N PHE A 66 -9.93 14.04 -16.34
CA PHE A 66 -10.84 14.98 -15.70
C PHE A 66 -10.69 16.40 -16.26
N LYS A 67 -9.46 16.89 -16.41
CA LYS A 67 -9.19 18.20 -17.03
C LYS A 67 -9.66 18.28 -18.48
N ASN A 68 -9.45 17.23 -19.28
CA ASN A 68 -9.90 17.17 -20.68
C ASN A 68 -11.43 17.13 -20.81
N ALA A 69 -12.12 16.60 -19.80
CA ALA A 69 -13.57 16.69 -19.67
C ALA A 69 -14.05 18.07 -19.16
N LYS A 70 -13.17 19.08 -19.16
CA LYS A 70 -13.41 20.45 -18.67
C LYS A 70 -13.65 20.55 -17.16
N GLY A 71 -13.23 19.54 -16.39
CA GLY A 71 -13.30 19.57 -14.93
C GLY A 71 -12.40 20.67 -14.34
N GLU A 72 -12.92 21.37 -13.34
CA GLU A 72 -12.19 22.40 -12.60
C GLU A 72 -11.62 21.84 -11.29
N VAL A 73 -10.45 22.34 -10.90
CA VAL A 73 -9.75 21.87 -9.70
C VAL A 73 -9.56 23.08 -8.80
N VAL A 74 -10.20 23.04 -7.64
CA VAL A 74 -10.10 24.07 -6.62
C VAL A 74 -9.39 23.47 -5.41
N GLN A 75 -8.29 24.11 -5.00
CA GLN A 75 -7.63 23.75 -3.75
C GLN A 75 -8.32 24.49 -2.60
N ALA A 76 -9.06 23.75 -1.79
CA ALA A 76 -9.76 24.28 -0.62
C ALA A 76 -9.66 23.29 0.55
N LYS A 77 -9.78 23.81 1.78
CA LYS A 77 -9.97 22.99 2.98
C LYS A 77 -11.42 23.10 3.40
N LEU A 78 -12.08 21.96 3.53
CA LEU A 78 -13.44 21.86 4.06
C LEU A 78 -13.36 21.37 5.50
N THR A 79 -14.16 21.96 6.38
CA THR A 79 -14.36 21.51 7.76
C THR A 79 -15.75 20.91 7.95
N SER A 80 -16.69 21.18 7.05
CA SER A 80 -18.06 20.64 7.10
C SER A 80 -18.67 20.53 5.70
N LEU A 81 -19.62 19.59 5.53
CA LEU A 81 -20.48 19.56 4.34
C LEU A 81 -21.42 20.77 4.24
N ARG A 82 -21.50 21.60 5.29
CA ARG A 82 -22.27 22.86 5.31
C ARG A 82 -21.44 24.09 4.91
N ASP A 83 -20.17 23.91 4.57
CA ASP A 83 -19.31 25.03 4.17
C ASP A 83 -19.87 25.73 2.93
N SER A 84 -19.95 27.06 2.97
CA SER A 84 -20.64 27.86 1.95
C SER A 84 -20.06 27.71 0.55
N VAL A 85 -18.78 27.33 0.42
CA VAL A 85 -18.13 27.02 -0.86
C VAL A 85 -18.82 25.86 -1.61
N LEU A 86 -19.57 25.01 -0.89
CA LEU A 86 -20.31 23.90 -1.47
C LEU A 86 -21.72 24.30 -1.95
N ASN A 87 -22.25 25.45 -1.50
CA ASN A 87 -23.62 25.88 -1.83
C ASN A 87 -23.85 26.15 -3.32
N GLN A 88 -22.79 26.30 -4.10
CA GLN A 88 -22.85 26.48 -5.56
C GLN A 88 -23.03 25.17 -6.33
N PHE A 89 -23.00 24.01 -5.67
CA PHE A 89 -23.09 22.70 -6.32
C PHE A 89 -24.39 21.99 -5.93
N ASP A 90 -25.05 21.37 -6.92
CA ASP A 90 -26.29 20.60 -6.70
C ASP A 90 -26.03 19.25 -6.01
N VAL A 91 -24.85 18.65 -6.27
CA VAL A 91 -24.48 17.32 -5.77
C VAL A 91 -23.04 17.36 -5.26
N VAL A 92 -22.83 16.81 -4.06
CA VAL A 92 -21.51 16.62 -3.47
C VAL A 92 -21.22 15.13 -3.34
N VAL A 93 -20.10 14.69 -3.90
CA VAL A 93 -19.59 13.32 -3.73
C VAL A 93 -18.42 13.35 -2.74
N ASN A 94 -18.63 12.82 -1.53
CA ASN A 94 -17.61 12.82 -0.48
C ASN A 94 -16.57 11.69 -0.71
N CYS A 95 -15.39 12.05 -1.22
CA CYS A 95 -14.25 11.14 -1.44
C CYS A 95 -13.05 11.45 -0.53
N THR A 96 -13.28 11.93 0.69
CA THR A 96 -12.21 12.44 1.59
C THR A 96 -11.38 11.37 2.31
N GLY A 97 -11.73 10.08 2.16
CA GLY A 97 -10.99 8.97 2.77
C GLY A 97 -10.87 9.15 4.29
N MET A 98 -9.63 9.16 4.81
CA MET A 98 -9.36 9.41 6.23
C MET A 98 -9.94 10.73 6.76
N GLY A 99 -10.13 11.74 5.90
CA GLY A 99 -10.72 13.02 6.26
C GLY A 99 -12.21 12.94 6.62
N ALA A 100 -12.91 11.85 6.28
CA ALA A 100 -14.31 11.66 6.65
C ALA A 100 -14.53 11.65 8.17
N ARG A 101 -13.52 11.22 8.92
CA ARG A 101 -13.51 11.27 10.39
C ARG A 101 -13.75 12.69 10.94
N GLU A 102 -13.23 13.70 10.25
CA GLU A 102 -13.35 15.11 10.63
C GLU A 102 -14.52 15.81 9.93
N LEU A 103 -14.73 15.52 8.64
CA LEU A 103 -15.72 16.22 7.81
C LEU A 103 -17.17 15.81 8.11
N VAL A 104 -17.41 14.54 8.42
CA VAL A 104 -18.75 13.95 8.67
C VAL A 104 -18.82 13.16 9.99
N PRO A 105 -18.03 13.56 11.00
CA PRO A 105 -17.75 12.82 12.23
C PRO A 105 -17.82 11.28 12.21
N ASP A 106 -17.28 10.63 11.17
CA ASP A 106 -17.31 9.17 11.08
C ASP A 106 -16.16 8.54 11.89
N TYR A 107 -16.45 8.21 13.15
CA TYR A 107 -15.46 7.61 14.04
C TYR A 107 -15.13 6.14 13.74
N SER A 108 -15.88 5.48 12.85
CA SER A 108 -15.53 4.15 12.35
C SER A 108 -14.32 4.20 11.41
N VAL A 109 -13.99 5.37 10.88
CA VAL A 109 -12.78 5.61 10.09
C VAL A 109 -11.61 5.88 11.04
N TYR A 110 -10.62 5.01 11.04
CA TYR A 110 -9.39 5.14 11.82
C TYR A 110 -8.16 4.70 11.01
N PRO A 111 -6.95 5.20 11.30
CA PRO A 111 -5.77 4.88 10.52
C PRO A 111 -5.28 3.47 10.83
N ILE A 112 -4.86 2.77 9.77
CA ILE A 112 -3.98 1.62 9.87
C ILE A 112 -2.67 2.04 9.21
N ARG A 113 -1.64 2.30 10.02
CA ARG A 113 -0.37 2.80 9.53
C ARG A 113 0.44 1.68 8.89
N GLY A 114 0.77 1.89 7.62
CA GLY A 114 1.69 1.07 6.84
C GLY A 114 2.97 1.83 6.49
N GLN A 115 4.12 1.26 6.82
CA GLN A 115 5.43 1.71 6.35
C GLN A 115 5.94 0.77 5.27
N VAL A 116 6.60 1.32 4.26
CA VAL A 116 7.25 0.59 3.17
C VAL A 116 8.61 1.19 2.87
N ALA A 117 9.53 0.38 2.34
CA ALA A 117 10.76 0.81 1.72
C ALA A 117 10.66 0.65 0.19
N LYS A 118 11.30 1.53 -0.56
CA LYS A 118 11.47 1.39 -2.01
C LYS A 118 12.94 1.13 -2.31
N VAL A 119 13.21 0.16 -3.19
CA VAL A 119 14.57 -0.24 -3.56
C VAL A 119 14.69 -0.41 -5.07
N ASN A 120 15.90 -0.24 -5.58
CA ASN A 120 16.20 -0.57 -6.97
C ASN A 120 16.58 -2.04 -7.10
N ALA A 121 15.64 -2.89 -7.52
CA ALA A 121 15.84 -4.33 -7.67
C ALA A 121 15.16 -4.84 -8.96
N PRO A 122 15.66 -4.47 -10.15
CA PRO A 122 15.01 -4.75 -11.44
C PRO A 122 14.97 -6.24 -11.81
N TRP A 123 15.77 -7.08 -11.13
CA TRP A 123 15.75 -8.54 -11.31
C TRP A 123 14.57 -9.21 -10.57
N ILE A 124 13.86 -8.48 -9.70
CA ILE A 124 12.67 -8.99 -9.01
C ILE A 124 11.45 -8.80 -9.92
N MET A 125 10.90 -9.90 -10.39
CA MET A 125 9.80 -9.91 -11.36
C MET A 125 8.49 -10.45 -10.80
N GLU A 126 8.48 -10.91 -9.54
CA GLU A 126 7.32 -11.55 -8.93
C GLU A 126 6.96 -10.88 -7.61
N CYS A 127 5.66 -10.71 -7.36
CA CYS A 127 5.19 -10.36 -6.02
C CYS A 127 5.28 -11.57 -5.09
N ILE A 128 5.76 -11.36 -3.88
CA ILE A 128 5.82 -12.36 -2.81
C ILE A 128 5.19 -11.74 -1.56
N VAL A 129 4.25 -12.43 -0.93
CA VAL A 129 3.58 -12.00 0.29
C VAL A 129 3.67 -13.11 1.32
N ASP A 130 4.26 -12.79 2.47
CA ASP A 130 4.24 -13.59 3.68
C ASP A 130 3.16 -13.05 4.61
N GLU A 131 2.00 -13.67 4.57
CA GLU A 131 0.77 -13.15 5.19
C GLU A 131 0.86 -13.16 6.72
N ASP A 132 1.52 -14.17 7.29
CA ASP A 132 1.69 -14.29 8.74
C ASP A 132 2.97 -13.58 9.23
N GLY A 133 3.98 -13.45 8.36
CA GLY A 133 5.20 -12.70 8.64
C GLY A 133 5.07 -11.18 8.49
N GLY A 134 4.03 -10.70 7.80
CA GLY A 134 3.79 -9.28 7.53
C GLY A 134 4.67 -8.68 6.42
N ASN A 135 5.59 -9.46 5.85
CA ASN A 135 6.49 -8.98 4.81
C ASN A 135 5.96 -9.24 3.41
N TYR A 136 6.13 -8.28 2.52
CA TYR A 136 5.80 -8.42 1.10
C TYR A 136 6.80 -7.69 0.22
N ILE A 137 6.96 -8.23 -0.98
CA ILE A 137 7.83 -7.71 -2.03
C ILE A 137 6.94 -7.54 -3.25
N ILE A 138 6.81 -6.32 -3.75
CA ILE A 138 5.96 -5.98 -4.91
C ILE A 138 6.82 -5.20 -5.91
N PRO A 139 7.24 -5.82 -7.02
CA PRO A 139 7.96 -5.10 -8.07
C PRO A 139 7.01 -4.11 -8.76
N ASN A 140 7.50 -2.93 -9.06
CA ASN A 140 6.82 -1.92 -9.87
C ASN A 140 7.75 -1.51 -11.02
N ALA A 141 7.20 -0.89 -12.07
CA ALA A 141 7.95 -0.48 -13.25
C ALA A 141 9.14 0.45 -12.94
N GLN A 142 9.10 1.17 -11.82
CA GLN A 142 10.12 2.16 -11.44
C GLN A 142 10.95 1.77 -10.21
N ALA A 143 10.42 0.91 -9.34
CA ALA A 143 11.08 0.51 -8.09
C ALA A 143 10.42 -0.77 -7.55
N CYS A 144 11.15 -1.53 -6.74
CA CYS A 144 10.57 -2.62 -5.97
C CYS A 144 10.13 -2.09 -4.60
N VAL A 145 8.89 -2.38 -4.22
CA VAL A 145 8.33 -2.02 -2.92
C VAL A 145 8.52 -3.18 -1.96
N LEU A 146 9.20 -2.90 -0.86
CA LEU A 146 9.33 -3.79 0.30
C LEU A 146 8.39 -3.30 1.38
N GLY A 147 7.51 -4.15 1.88
CA GLY A 147 6.67 -3.85 3.02
C GLY A 147 6.51 -5.08 3.90
N GLY A 148 5.61 -5.06 4.89
CA GLY A 148 5.03 -3.84 5.43
C GLY A 148 4.63 -4.00 6.89
N THR A 149 4.11 -2.92 7.44
CA THR A 149 3.54 -2.90 8.79
C THR A 149 2.03 -2.81 8.70
N HIS A 150 1.35 -3.25 9.75
CA HIS A 150 -0.10 -3.11 9.91
C HIS A 150 -0.37 -2.65 11.35
N GLN A 151 -0.45 -1.34 11.56
CA GLN A 151 -0.52 -0.75 12.90
C GLN A 151 -1.83 0.04 13.05
N GLU A 152 -2.84 -0.58 13.64
CA GLU A 152 -4.14 0.04 13.90
C GLU A 152 -4.04 1.21 14.88
N HIS A 153 -4.87 2.23 14.68
CA HIS A 153 -4.96 3.45 15.49
C HIS A 153 -3.66 4.26 15.62
N ASN A 154 -2.67 4.01 14.76
CA ASN A 154 -1.41 4.75 14.77
C ASN A 154 -1.46 5.97 13.82
N TYR A 155 -1.40 7.17 14.40
CA TYR A 155 -1.43 8.45 13.68
C TYR A 155 -0.04 9.01 13.35
N ASN A 156 1.04 8.32 13.72
CA ASN A 156 2.41 8.81 13.49
C ASN A 156 2.76 8.79 12.00
N ILE A 157 3.05 9.97 11.43
CA ILE A 157 3.44 10.12 10.02
C ILE A 157 4.96 10.03 9.77
N ASN A 158 5.75 9.93 10.84
CA ASN A 158 7.20 9.82 10.75
C ASN A 158 7.61 8.39 10.41
N VAL A 159 8.77 8.25 9.77
CA VAL A 159 9.41 6.96 9.54
C VAL A 159 9.92 6.45 10.89
N ASP A 160 9.68 5.17 11.15
CA ASP A 160 10.17 4.48 12.33
C ASP A 160 11.32 3.53 11.95
N ASP A 161 12.44 3.63 12.67
CA ASP A 161 13.65 2.86 12.36
C ASP A 161 13.47 1.35 12.65
N LYS A 162 12.66 0.99 13.65
CA LYS A 162 12.36 -0.42 13.97
C LYS A 162 11.49 -1.02 12.88
N ASP A 163 10.50 -0.28 12.39
CA ASP A 163 9.67 -0.70 11.25
C ASP A 163 10.53 -0.85 9.99
N THR A 164 11.48 0.06 9.77
CA THR A 164 12.44 -0.03 8.66
C THR A 164 13.28 -1.30 8.78
N GLU A 165 13.89 -1.54 9.94
CA GLU A 165 14.68 -2.73 10.21
C GLU A 165 13.88 -4.02 10.01
N PHE A 166 12.65 -4.06 10.51
CA PHE A 166 11.72 -5.19 10.34
C PHE A 166 11.46 -5.48 8.86
N ILE A 167 11.10 -4.46 8.07
CA ILE A 167 10.80 -4.60 6.64
C ILE A 167 12.03 -5.11 5.88
N LEU A 168 13.18 -4.47 6.10
CA LEU A 168 14.40 -4.77 5.36
C LEU A 168 14.93 -6.16 5.68
N LYS A 169 15.05 -6.51 6.97
CA LYS A 169 15.51 -7.84 7.39
C LYS A 169 14.54 -8.93 6.97
N GLY A 170 13.24 -8.70 7.08
CA GLY A 170 12.22 -9.65 6.66
C GLY A 170 12.27 -9.95 5.16
N CYS A 171 12.28 -8.90 4.33
CA CYS A 171 12.36 -9.06 2.88
C CYS A 171 13.70 -9.65 2.42
N GLN A 172 14.81 -9.32 3.08
CA GLN A 172 16.13 -9.90 2.77
C GLN A 172 16.21 -11.39 3.09
N LYS A 173 15.55 -11.86 4.16
CA LYS A 173 15.42 -13.29 4.48
C LYS A 173 14.62 -14.05 3.42
N MET A 174 13.56 -13.43 2.90
CA MET A 174 12.78 -14.01 1.80
C MET A 174 13.58 -14.01 0.50
N VAL A 175 14.27 -12.93 0.18
CA VAL A 175 14.99 -12.80 -1.09
C VAL A 175 16.41 -12.28 -0.82
N HIS A 176 17.34 -13.23 -0.65
CA HIS A 176 18.73 -12.94 -0.30
C HIS A 176 19.45 -11.99 -1.28
N SER A 177 19.03 -11.91 -2.55
CA SER A 177 19.59 -10.96 -3.52
C SER A 177 19.30 -9.48 -3.22
N LEU A 178 18.41 -9.17 -2.26
CA LEU A 178 18.10 -7.80 -1.82
C LEU A 178 19.18 -7.22 -0.87
N GLY A 179 20.46 -7.59 -1.04
CA GLY A 179 21.56 -7.28 -0.12
C GLY A 179 21.82 -5.79 0.16
N VAL A 180 22.67 -5.54 1.17
CA VAL A 180 22.96 -4.23 1.75
C VAL A 180 23.58 -3.28 0.71
N GLY A 181 22.90 -2.16 0.42
CA GLY A 181 23.36 -1.12 -0.53
C GLY A 181 22.32 -0.68 -1.56
N LEU A 182 21.16 -1.33 -1.64
CA LEU A 182 20.11 -1.07 -2.64
C LEU A 182 19.07 0.01 -2.23
N TYR A 183 19.32 0.71 -1.12
CA TYR A 183 18.38 1.64 -0.51
C TYR A 183 18.48 3.02 -1.14
N PHE A 184 17.48 3.43 -1.90
CA PHE A 184 17.27 4.83 -2.24
C PHE A 184 15.79 5.19 -2.14
N PHE A 185 15.55 6.37 -1.57
CA PHE A 185 14.28 7.06 -1.32
C PHE A 185 13.55 6.70 -0.01
N PRO A 186 13.81 7.42 1.10
CA PRO A 186 12.83 7.54 2.17
C PRO A 186 11.62 8.29 1.63
N ILE A 187 10.54 7.57 1.30
CA ILE A 187 9.26 8.20 1.00
C ILE A 187 8.40 8.10 2.26
N SER A 188 8.45 9.16 3.07
CA SER A 188 7.40 9.43 4.03
C SER A 188 6.11 9.68 3.23
N CYS A 189 5.05 8.93 3.53
CA CYS A 189 3.69 9.32 3.16
C CYS A 189 3.31 10.56 3.98
N ARG A 190 3.80 11.73 3.56
CA ARG A 190 3.37 13.00 4.12
C ARG A 190 1.93 13.26 3.68
N HIS A 191 0.97 12.99 4.55
CA HIS A 191 -0.26 13.76 4.55
C HIS A 191 0.15 15.19 4.91
N ARG A 192 0.31 16.06 3.92
CA ARG A 192 0.39 17.51 4.15
C ARG A 192 -0.98 17.94 4.67
N TYR A 193 -1.18 17.84 5.98
CA TYR A 193 -2.04 18.79 6.65
C TYR A 193 -1.34 20.14 6.49
N ALA A 194 -1.96 21.05 5.75
CA ALA A 194 -1.52 22.43 5.69
C ALA A 194 -1.56 22.97 7.13
N GLN A 195 -0.39 23.00 7.78
CA GLN A 195 -0.20 23.84 8.95
C GLN A 195 -0.22 25.28 8.45
N ASN A 196 -1.15 26.07 8.99
CA ASN A 196 -1.22 27.51 8.80
C ASN A 196 0.17 28.11 8.98
N ARG A 197 0.73 28.71 7.93
CA ARG A 197 1.65 29.83 8.10
C ARG A 197 0.80 31.09 8.13
N GLU A 198 0.35 31.44 9.32
CA GLU A 198 0.10 32.84 9.64
C GLU A 198 1.47 33.53 9.75
N GLY A 199 1.61 34.71 9.14
CA GLY A 199 2.70 35.63 9.47
C GLY A 199 3.35 36.38 8.30
N ASN A 200 2.79 37.57 8.03
CA ASN A 200 3.45 38.84 7.73
C ASN A 200 4.08 39.10 6.34
N GLY A 201 3.58 40.18 5.71
CA GLY A 201 4.47 41.24 5.26
C GLY A 201 4.11 41.89 3.92
N PHE A 202 3.30 42.96 4.01
CA PHE A 202 3.01 44.02 3.02
C PHE A 202 2.16 43.67 1.80
#